data_AF-A0AAU4XHS8-F1
#
_entry.id   AF-A0AAU4XHS8-F1
#
_cell.length_a   1.000
_cell.length_b   1.000
_cell.length_c   1.000
_cell.angle_alpha   90.00
_cell.angle_beta   90.00
_cell.angle_gamma   90.00
#
_symmetry.space_group_name_H-M   'P 1'
#
loop_
_entity.id
_entity.type
_entity.pdbx_description
1 polymer ?
#
loop_
_entity_poly.entity_id
_entity_poly.type
_entity_poly.pdbx_seq_one_letter_code
_entity_poly.pdbx_strand_id
1 'polypeptide(L)'
;MHGGVGGPAALLALCGYTLGAMLIVSGAVAGLPTTTVALLPVAITINIVMGKIVYFSGLPLQLDSIGTVLVGVLAGPAAGAATGALASIVVGMTITPGALPYAVTAALIGFIAGTLARAGWFRRLPTALLAGGVIGVAAGIVSAPITAFVFGNAGGTVGQSAVIATFQAYGNSMLKAASLQGLVADPLDKALTVALALTLLAGLPSGYVHRFPFVQQHRVLAVHRLMPRRT
;
A
#
# COMPACT_ATOMS: atom_id res chain seq x y z
N MET A 1 -12.40 -23.48 -25.80
CA MET A 1 -13.34 -22.40 -25.41
C MET A 1 -12.83 -21.78 -24.12
N HIS A 2 -11.99 -20.75 -24.23
CA HIS A 2 -11.41 -20.08 -23.07
C HIS A 2 -12.45 -19.13 -22.46
N GLY A 3 -12.86 -19.41 -21.23
CA GLY A 3 -13.64 -18.48 -20.42
C GLY A 3 -12.81 -17.24 -20.14
N GLY A 4 -12.95 -16.23 -21.01
CA GLY A 4 -12.29 -14.95 -20.85
C GLY A 4 -12.81 -14.23 -19.61
N VAL A 5 -11.96 -13.36 -19.07
CA VAL A 5 -12.15 -12.49 -17.88
C VAL A 5 -13.34 -11.50 -18.02
N GLY A 6 -14.20 -11.65 -19.05
CA GLY A 6 -15.37 -10.81 -19.32
C GLY A 6 -16.72 -11.53 -19.29
N GLY A 7 -16.79 -12.80 -18.86
CA GLY A 7 -18.07 -13.51 -18.75
C GLY A 7 -18.97 -12.98 -17.61
N PRO A 8 -20.30 -13.17 -17.67
CA PRO A 8 -21.23 -12.70 -16.63
C PRO A 8 -20.90 -13.25 -15.23
N ALA A 9 -20.29 -14.44 -15.14
CA ALA A 9 -19.78 -15.01 -13.89
C ALA A 9 -18.59 -14.24 -13.30
N ALA A 10 -17.68 -13.75 -14.14
CA ALA A 10 -16.56 -12.92 -13.70
C ALA A 10 -17.03 -11.54 -13.21
N LEU A 11 -18.03 -10.96 -13.89
CA LEU A 11 -18.68 -9.72 -13.47
C LEU A 11 -19.42 -9.89 -12.14
N LEU A 12 -20.17 -10.97 -11.97
CA LEU A 12 -20.84 -11.29 -10.70
C LEU A 12 -19.85 -11.48 -9.55
N ALA A 13 -18.75 -12.21 -9.80
CA ALA A 13 -17.70 -12.39 -8.81
C ALA A 13 -17.03 -11.06 -8.43
N LEU A 14 -16.76 -10.19 -9.42
CA LEU A 14 -16.19 -8.87 -9.18
C LEU A 14 -17.15 -7.98 -8.38
N CYS A 15 -18.44 -7.95 -8.74
CA CYS A 15 -19.47 -7.20 -8.02
C CYS A 15 -19.67 -7.69 -6.58
N GLY A 16 -19.70 -9.00 -6.37
CA GLY A 16 -19.80 -9.59 -5.04
C GLY A 16 -18.58 -9.27 -4.18
N TYR A 17 -17.38 -9.38 -4.75
CA TYR A 17 -16.13 -9.02 -4.10
C TYR A 17 -16.07 -7.53 -3.73
N THR A 18 -16.44 -6.64 -4.65
CA THR A 18 -16.40 -5.19 -4.39
C THR A 18 -17.40 -4.76 -3.33
N LEU A 19 -18.63 -5.30 -3.36
CA LEU A 19 -19.63 -5.04 -2.33
C LEU A 19 -19.16 -5.54 -0.95
N GLY A 20 -18.63 -6.76 -0.88
CA GLY A 20 -18.09 -7.31 0.36
C GLY A 20 -16.92 -6.48 0.89
N ALA A 21 -15.98 -6.11 0.04
CA ALA A 21 -14.86 -5.26 0.40
C ALA A 21 -15.32 -3.88 0.89
N MET A 22 -16.30 -3.26 0.22
CA MET A 22 -16.87 -1.98 0.65
C MET A 22 -17.58 -2.06 2.01
N LEU A 23 -18.31 -3.15 2.30
CA LEU A 23 -18.97 -3.36 3.58
C LEU A 23 -17.96 -3.53 4.73
N ILE A 24 -16.91 -4.33 4.51
CA ILE A 24 -15.86 -4.54 5.50
C ILE A 24 -15.14 -3.22 5.78
N VAL A 25 -14.83 -2.48 4.73
CA VAL A 25 -14.11 -1.22 4.83
C VAL A 25 -14.96 -0.12 5.45
N SER A 26 -16.24 0.01 5.08
CA SER A 26 -17.14 0.99 5.70
C SER A 26 -17.32 0.72 7.19
N GLY A 27 -17.46 -0.56 7.59
CA GLY A 27 -17.46 -0.97 8.99
C GLY A 27 -16.15 -0.64 9.71
N ALA A 28 -15.00 -0.89 9.08
CA ALA A 28 -13.69 -0.54 9.64
C ALA A 28 -13.51 0.97 9.82
N VAL A 29 -13.98 1.77 8.86
CA VAL A 29 -13.91 3.24 8.89
C VAL A 29 -14.84 3.84 9.94
N ALA A 30 -16.03 3.25 10.14
CA ALA A 30 -16.99 3.71 11.13
C ALA A 30 -16.45 3.68 12.58
N GLY A 31 -15.50 2.79 12.87
CA GLY A 31 -14.83 2.71 14.16
C GLY A 31 -13.64 3.67 14.34
N LEU A 32 -13.28 4.46 13.31
CA LEU A 32 -12.09 5.32 13.36
C LEU A 32 -12.40 6.70 13.95
N PRO A 33 -11.43 7.31 14.67
CA PRO A 33 -11.55 8.70 15.11
C PRO A 33 -11.74 9.65 13.93
N THR A 34 -12.51 10.73 14.12
CA THR A 34 -12.77 11.75 13.09
C THR A 34 -11.50 12.34 12.46
N THR A 35 -10.44 12.50 13.25
CA THR A 35 -9.12 12.97 12.77
C THR A 35 -8.51 12.01 11.76
N THR A 36 -8.66 10.70 11.99
CA THR A 36 -8.20 9.66 11.09
C THR A 36 -9.03 9.64 9.82
N VAL A 37 -10.35 9.70 9.93
CA VAL A 37 -11.27 9.73 8.78
C VAL A 37 -10.96 10.93 7.87
N ALA A 38 -10.68 12.10 8.44
CA ALA A 38 -10.32 13.29 7.69
C ALA A 38 -8.97 13.17 6.93
N LEU A 39 -8.07 12.29 7.37
CA LEU A 39 -6.78 12.04 6.71
C LEU A 39 -6.91 11.08 5.53
N LEU A 40 -7.93 10.21 5.50
CA LEU A 40 -8.09 9.18 4.48
C LEU A 40 -8.14 9.76 3.05
N PRO A 41 -8.93 10.81 2.74
CA PRO A 41 -8.97 11.36 1.38
C PRO A 41 -7.60 11.85 0.93
N VAL A 42 -6.88 12.56 1.79
CA VAL A 42 -5.53 13.07 1.50
C VAL A 42 -4.56 11.92 1.21
N ALA A 43 -4.58 10.87 2.04
CA ALA A 43 -3.74 9.70 1.85
C ALA A 43 -4.05 8.97 0.53
N ILE A 44 -5.34 8.79 0.20
CA ILE A 44 -5.78 8.18 -1.06
C ILE A 44 -5.34 9.03 -2.25
N THR A 45 -5.49 10.36 -2.19
CA THR A 45 -5.03 11.26 -3.26
C THR A 45 -3.53 11.15 -3.48
N ILE A 46 -2.72 11.11 -2.41
CA ILE A 46 -1.26 10.93 -2.52
C ILE A 46 -0.94 9.61 -3.24
N ASN A 47 -1.59 8.52 -2.87
CA ASN A 47 -1.41 7.21 -3.52
C ASN A 47 -1.73 7.27 -5.02
N ILE A 48 -2.85 7.90 -5.38
CA ILE A 48 -3.27 8.04 -6.78
C ILE A 48 -2.25 8.86 -7.58
N VAL A 49 -1.85 10.02 -7.07
CA VAL A 49 -0.93 10.92 -7.75
C VAL A 49 0.43 10.25 -7.94
N MET A 50 0.99 9.67 -6.88
CA MET A 50 2.31 9.01 -6.94
C MET A 50 2.27 7.76 -7.83
N GLY A 51 1.22 6.94 -7.71
CA GLY A 51 1.03 5.78 -8.59
C GLY A 51 0.96 6.17 -10.07
N LYS A 52 0.31 7.28 -10.41
CA LYS A 52 0.27 7.79 -11.79
C LYS A 52 1.62 8.30 -12.26
N ILE A 53 2.35 9.06 -11.44
CA ILE A 53 3.71 9.54 -11.78
C ILE A 53 4.61 8.36 -12.12
N VAL A 54 4.60 7.30 -11.29
CA VAL A 54 5.42 6.11 -11.52
C VAL A 54 4.98 5.32 -12.73
N TYR A 55 3.66 5.18 -12.94
CA TYR A 55 3.10 4.51 -14.12
C TYR A 55 3.63 5.14 -15.42
N PHE A 56 3.65 6.48 -15.50
CA PHE A 56 4.18 7.19 -16.68
C PHE A 56 5.71 7.17 -16.78
N SER A 57 6.41 6.98 -15.67
CA SER A 57 7.88 6.90 -15.65
C SER A 57 8.43 5.56 -16.12
N GLY A 58 7.59 4.52 -16.25
CA GLY A 58 8.00 3.19 -16.70
C GLY A 58 8.87 2.42 -15.71
N LEU A 59 9.02 2.92 -14.47
CA LEU A 59 9.83 2.29 -13.45
C LEU A 59 9.22 0.94 -13.00
N PRO A 60 10.04 -0.05 -12.63
CA PRO A 60 9.58 -1.33 -12.09
C PRO A 60 9.16 -1.20 -10.60
N LEU A 61 8.50 -0.09 -10.24
CA LEU A 61 8.02 0.26 -8.90
C LEU A 61 6.56 0.72 -9.00
N GLN A 62 5.88 0.91 -7.88
CA GLN A 62 4.48 1.34 -7.82
C GLN A 62 4.30 2.64 -7.03
N LEU A 63 4.95 2.79 -5.88
CA LEU A 63 4.87 3.93 -4.95
C LEU A 63 3.42 4.40 -4.65
N ASP A 64 2.46 3.49 -4.72
CA ASP A 64 1.02 3.72 -4.57
C ASP A 64 0.54 3.55 -3.12
N SER A 65 1.46 3.39 -2.18
CA SER A 65 1.18 3.00 -0.80
C SER A 65 1.73 4.01 0.23
N ILE A 66 2.17 5.19 -0.21
CA ILE A 66 2.77 6.22 0.65
C ILE A 66 1.76 6.72 1.68
N GLY A 67 0.56 7.08 1.24
CA GLY A 67 -0.54 7.49 2.11
C GLY A 67 -1.01 6.34 3.01
N THR A 68 -1.01 5.11 2.51
CA THR A 68 -1.36 3.90 3.28
C THR A 68 -0.41 3.68 4.46
N VAL A 69 0.89 3.77 4.21
CA VAL A 69 1.93 3.68 5.24
C VAL A 69 1.84 4.87 6.19
N LEU A 70 1.63 6.09 5.68
CA LEU A 70 1.50 7.29 6.49
C LEU A 70 0.34 7.18 7.50
N VAL A 71 -0.85 6.75 7.05
CA VAL A 71 -1.99 6.53 7.96
C VAL A 71 -1.73 5.38 8.91
N GLY A 72 -1.10 4.29 8.46
CA GLY A 72 -0.71 3.19 9.34
C GLY A 72 0.20 3.66 10.49
N VAL A 73 1.19 4.50 10.18
CA VAL A 73 2.14 5.04 11.16
C VAL A 73 1.47 6.03 12.12
N LEU A 74 0.56 6.89 11.64
CA LEU A 74 -0.09 7.90 12.46
C LEU A 74 -1.28 7.37 13.25
N ALA A 75 -2.10 6.52 12.66
CA ALA A 75 -3.40 6.12 13.21
C ALA A 75 -3.49 4.62 13.53
N GLY A 76 -2.45 3.84 13.26
CA GLY A 76 -2.31 2.45 13.65
C GLY A 76 -2.80 1.43 12.62
N PRO A 77 -2.72 0.13 12.94
CA PRO A 77 -2.92 -0.96 11.99
C PRO A 77 -4.28 -0.96 11.30
N ALA A 78 -5.37 -0.78 12.04
CA ALA A 78 -6.72 -0.81 11.49
C ALA A 78 -6.97 0.36 10.53
N ALA A 79 -6.50 1.56 10.89
CA ALA A 79 -6.60 2.74 10.04
C ALA A 79 -5.77 2.60 8.76
N GLY A 80 -4.53 2.10 8.87
CA GLY A 80 -3.70 1.81 7.71
C GLY A 80 -4.35 0.79 6.77
N ALA A 81 -4.88 -0.30 7.33
CA ALA A 81 -5.56 -1.33 6.54
C ALA A 81 -6.79 -0.79 5.80
N ALA A 82 -7.64 -0.02 6.51
CA ALA A 82 -8.79 0.64 5.91
C ALA A 82 -8.38 1.60 4.79
N THR A 83 -7.32 2.40 5.00
CA THR A 83 -6.80 3.33 3.99
C THR A 83 -6.35 2.61 2.73
N GLY A 84 -5.57 1.54 2.88
CA GLY A 84 -5.05 0.77 1.75
C GLY A 84 -6.19 0.12 0.96
N ALA A 85 -7.10 -0.55 1.64
CA ALA A 85 -8.26 -1.16 1.02
C ALA A 85 -9.13 -0.11 0.28
N LEU A 86 -9.44 1.01 0.93
CA LEU A 86 -10.18 2.12 0.31
C LEU A 86 -9.47 2.64 -0.93
N ALA A 87 -8.16 2.88 -0.87
CA ALA A 87 -7.40 3.42 -1.98
C ALA A 87 -7.52 2.50 -3.22
N SER A 88 -7.32 1.20 -3.04
CA SER A 88 -7.44 0.23 -4.13
C SER A 88 -8.87 0.10 -4.65
N ILE A 89 -9.88 0.16 -3.78
CA ILE A 89 -11.29 0.14 -4.19
C ILE A 89 -11.64 1.39 -5.02
N VAL A 90 -11.27 2.57 -4.54
CA VAL A 90 -11.50 3.85 -5.22
C VAL A 90 -10.83 3.85 -6.60
N VAL A 91 -9.54 3.49 -6.67
CA VAL A 91 -8.81 3.39 -7.95
C VAL A 91 -9.44 2.32 -8.85
N GLY A 92 -9.81 1.20 -8.26
CA GLY A 92 -10.47 0.08 -8.94
C GLY A 92 -11.76 0.49 -9.65
N MET A 93 -12.59 1.29 -8.98
CA MET A 93 -13.88 1.72 -9.51
C MET A 93 -13.79 2.94 -10.44
N THR A 94 -12.80 3.82 -10.25
CA THR A 94 -12.75 5.11 -10.96
C THR A 94 -11.71 5.18 -12.06
N ILE A 95 -10.63 4.40 -11.97
CA ILE A 95 -9.47 4.51 -12.86
C ILE A 95 -9.23 3.21 -13.61
N THR A 96 -9.10 2.08 -12.89
CA THR A 96 -8.72 0.80 -13.51
C THR A 96 -9.21 -0.38 -12.66
N PRO A 97 -10.16 -1.19 -13.16
CA PRO A 97 -10.71 -2.35 -12.43
C PRO A 97 -9.66 -3.35 -11.93
N GLY A 98 -8.50 -3.41 -12.59
CA GLY A 98 -7.36 -4.24 -12.19
C GLY A 98 -6.78 -3.91 -10.81
N ALA A 99 -7.08 -2.75 -10.23
CA ALA A 99 -6.64 -2.41 -8.87
C ALA A 99 -7.48 -3.10 -7.76
N LEU A 100 -8.70 -3.57 -8.08
CA LEU A 100 -9.62 -4.13 -7.08
C LEU A 100 -9.06 -5.35 -6.34
N PRO A 101 -8.49 -6.37 -7.02
CA PRO A 101 -7.97 -7.55 -6.34
C PRO A 101 -6.82 -7.24 -5.38
N TYR A 102 -6.07 -6.16 -5.63
CA TYR A 102 -4.96 -5.72 -4.79
C TYR A 102 -5.41 -4.99 -3.52
N ALA A 103 -6.71 -4.79 -3.29
CA ALA A 103 -7.20 -4.18 -2.07
C ALA A 103 -6.78 -4.96 -0.81
N VAL A 104 -6.71 -6.29 -0.90
CA VAL A 104 -6.21 -7.15 0.20
C VAL A 104 -4.73 -6.88 0.46
N THR A 105 -3.90 -6.78 -0.59
CA THR A 105 -2.48 -6.46 -0.48
C THR A 105 -2.28 -5.06 0.11
N ALA A 106 -3.05 -4.06 -0.34
CA ALA A 106 -2.99 -2.70 0.18
C ALA A 106 -3.42 -2.62 1.65
N ALA A 107 -4.46 -3.36 2.03
CA ALA A 107 -4.88 -3.48 3.43
C ALA A 107 -3.76 -4.09 4.29
N LEU A 108 -3.13 -5.16 3.81
CA LEU A 108 -2.01 -5.81 4.49
C LEU A 108 -0.82 -4.85 4.68
N ILE A 109 -0.47 -4.08 3.66
CA ILE A 109 0.59 -3.07 3.72
C ILE A 109 0.33 -2.08 4.86
N GLY A 110 -0.87 -1.51 4.92
CA GLY A 110 -1.24 -0.54 5.96
C GLY A 110 -1.30 -1.16 7.35
N PHE A 111 -1.79 -2.40 7.45
CA PHE A 111 -1.81 -3.16 8.70
C PHE A 111 -0.39 -3.36 9.25
N ILE A 112 0.53 -3.90 8.43
CA ILE A 112 1.92 -4.16 8.82
C ILE A 112 2.64 -2.84 9.14
N ALA A 113 2.42 -1.79 8.35
CA ALA A 113 2.98 -0.48 8.65
C ALA A 113 2.57 -0.01 10.05
N GLY A 114 1.28 -0.10 10.40
CA GLY A 114 0.80 0.28 11.72
C GLY A 114 1.29 -0.61 12.86
N THR A 115 1.47 -1.92 12.64
CA THR A 115 1.99 -2.82 13.68
C THR A 115 3.48 -2.58 13.93
N LEU A 116 4.28 -2.39 12.88
CA LEU A 116 5.69 -2.04 13.00
C LEU A 116 5.89 -0.64 13.58
N ALA A 117 4.98 0.29 13.28
CA ALA A 117 4.91 1.60 13.92
C ALA A 117 4.68 1.45 15.42
N ARG A 118 3.70 0.64 15.84
CA ARG A 118 3.48 0.31 17.26
C ARG A 118 4.73 -0.26 17.94
N ALA A 119 5.48 -1.10 17.23
CA ALA A 119 6.73 -1.69 17.69
C ALA A 119 7.93 -0.71 17.67
N GLY A 120 7.75 0.52 17.20
CA GLY A 120 8.78 1.56 17.20
C GLY A 120 9.80 1.48 16.06
N TRP A 121 9.54 0.72 14.99
CA TRP A 121 10.47 0.57 13.87
C TRP A 121 10.66 1.86 13.07
N PHE A 122 9.72 2.79 13.13
CA PHE A 122 9.77 4.07 12.42
C PHE A 122 10.52 5.19 13.19
N ARG A 123 11.15 4.86 14.33
CA ARG A 123 11.93 5.83 15.12
C ARG A 123 13.27 6.18 14.48
N ARG A 124 13.86 5.27 13.70
CA ARG A 124 15.15 5.48 13.03
C ARG A 124 15.01 5.13 11.55
N LEU A 125 15.71 5.87 10.69
CA LEU A 125 15.66 5.64 9.25
C LEU A 125 16.05 4.20 8.86
N PRO A 126 17.12 3.58 9.41
CA PRO A 126 17.48 2.21 9.03
C PRO A 126 16.41 1.18 9.40
N THR A 127 15.83 1.28 10.59
CA THR A 127 14.76 0.36 11.04
C THR A 127 13.47 0.58 10.25
N ALA A 128 13.22 1.82 9.80
CA ALA A 128 12.08 2.12 8.92
C ALA A 128 12.28 1.55 7.51
N LEU A 129 13.49 1.64 6.95
CA LEU A 129 13.79 1.01 5.66
C LEU A 129 13.65 -0.52 5.74
N LEU A 130 14.10 -1.13 6.83
CA LEU A 130 13.85 -2.55 7.11
C LEU A 130 12.36 -2.86 7.25
N ALA A 131 11.58 -1.99 7.89
CA ALA A 131 10.11 -2.11 7.92
C ALA A 131 9.52 -2.11 6.51
N GLY A 132 10.00 -1.21 5.63
CA GLY A 132 9.65 -1.19 4.22
C GLY A 132 9.96 -2.51 3.52
N GLY A 133 11.15 -3.07 3.73
CA GLY A 133 11.51 -4.39 3.21
C GLY A 133 10.56 -5.50 3.66
N VAL A 134 10.23 -5.56 4.95
CA VAL A 134 9.26 -6.55 5.50
C VAL A 134 7.88 -6.38 4.88
N ILE A 135 7.39 -5.13 4.79
CA ILE A 135 6.13 -4.79 4.14
C ILE A 135 6.13 -5.24 2.68
N GLY A 136 7.23 -5.00 1.96
CA GLY A 136 7.36 -5.36 0.55
C GLY A 136 7.43 -6.86 0.31
N VAL A 137 8.14 -7.62 1.15
CA VAL A 137 8.12 -9.09 1.06
C VAL A 137 6.71 -9.63 1.29
N ALA A 138 6.01 -9.15 2.32
CA ALA A 138 4.63 -9.56 2.60
C ALA A 138 3.68 -9.18 1.45
N ALA A 139 3.83 -7.97 0.89
CA ALA A 139 3.06 -7.51 -0.26
C ALA A 139 3.31 -8.40 -1.48
N GLY A 140 4.58 -8.69 -1.80
CA GLY A 140 4.99 -9.53 -2.94
C GLY A 140 4.46 -10.96 -2.87
N ILE A 141 4.46 -11.56 -1.69
CA ILE A 141 3.91 -12.91 -1.49
C ILE A 141 2.40 -12.94 -1.79
N VAL A 142 1.68 -11.90 -1.39
CA VAL A 142 0.22 -11.81 -1.60
C VAL A 142 -0.13 -11.34 -3.01
N SER A 143 0.66 -10.45 -3.61
CA SER A 143 0.44 -9.87 -4.95
C SER A 143 0.82 -10.83 -6.08
N ALA A 144 1.83 -11.69 -5.88
CA ALA A 144 2.30 -12.64 -6.89
C ALA A 144 1.20 -13.59 -7.42
N PRO A 145 0.41 -14.30 -6.59
CA PRO A 145 -0.66 -15.17 -7.09
C PRO A 145 -1.76 -14.37 -7.78
N ILE A 146 -2.08 -13.16 -7.29
CA ILE A 146 -3.03 -12.26 -7.94
C ILE A 146 -2.55 -11.93 -9.35
N THR A 147 -1.29 -11.51 -9.49
CA THR A 147 -0.67 -11.18 -10.78
C THR A 147 -0.65 -12.37 -11.72
N ALA A 148 -0.31 -13.56 -11.21
CA ALA A 148 -0.15 -14.76 -12.01
C ALA A 148 -1.49 -15.33 -12.51
N PHE A 149 -2.49 -15.42 -11.64
CA PHE A 149 -3.76 -16.08 -11.96
C PHE A 149 -4.82 -15.13 -12.51
N VAL A 150 -4.83 -13.86 -12.09
CA VAL A 150 -5.86 -12.88 -12.50
C VAL A 150 -5.42 -12.13 -13.75
N PHE A 151 -4.16 -11.74 -13.84
CA PHE A 151 -3.69 -10.79 -14.86
C PHE A 151 -2.72 -11.37 -15.89
N GLY A 152 -2.12 -12.53 -15.66
CA GLY A 152 -1.28 -13.22 -16.66
C GLY A 152 -0.14 -12.37 -17.24
N ASN A 153 0.38 -11.39 -16.47
CA ASN A 153 1.43 -10.39 -16.79
C ASN A 153 0.93 -8.97 -17.13
N ALA A 154 -0.37 -8.72 -17.16
CA ALA A 154 -0.94 -7.38 -17.41
C ALA A 154 -1.22 -6.55 -16.14
N GLY A 155 -0.78 -7.04 -14.97
CA GLY A 155 -1.24 -6.52 -13.67
C GLY A 155 -0.40 -5.41 -13.04
N GLY A 156 0.77 -5.07 -13.60
CA GLY A 156 1.73 -4.14 -13.02
C GLY A 156 2.10 -2.98 -13.94
N THR A 157 3.06 -2.15 -13.53
CA THR A 157 3.63 -1.12 -14.42
C THR A 157 4.37 -1.77 -15.58
N VAL A 158 4.61 -1.01 -16.66
CA VAL A 158 5.38 -1.49 -17.82
C VAL A 158 6.74 -2.06 -17.38
N GLY A 159 7.41 -1.41 -16.42
CA GLY A 159 8.67 -1.89 -15.85
C GLY A 159 8.53 -3.23 -15.14
N GLN A 160 7.48 -3.44 -14.35
CA GLN A 160 7.25 -4.72 -13.67
C GLN A 160 6.91 -5.84 -14.65
N SER A 161 6.03 -5.58 -15.62
CA SER A 161 5.68 -6.55 -16.66
C SER A 161 6.90 -6.93 -17.51
N ALA A 162 7.82 -5.99 -17.76
CA ALA A 162 9.09 -6.26 -18.45
C ALA A 162 10.01 -7.18 -17.63
N VAL A 163 10.10 -6.96 -16.31
CA VAL A 163 10.88 -7.85 -15.42
C VAL A 163 10.27 -9.25 -15.37
N ILE A 164 8.94 -9.38 -15.26
CA ILE A 164 8.24 -10.68 -15.32
C ILE A 164 8.49 -11.35 -16.68
N ALA A 165 8.35 -10.63 -17.79
CA ALA A 165 8.60 -11.16 -19.13
C ALA A 165 10.05 -11.66 -19.30
N THR A 166 11.01 -10.94 -18.72
CA THR A 166 12.42 -11.36 -18.69
C THR A 166 12.59 -12.68 -17.94
N PHE A 167 11.96 -12.83 -16.77
CA PHE A 167 12.00 -14.11 -16.04
C PHE A 167 11.29 -15.25 -16.78
N GLN A 168 10.22 -14.97 -17.53
CA GLN A 168 9.57 -15.96 -18.40
C GLN A 168 10.47 -16.37 -19.57
N ALA A 169 11.21 -15.44 -20.16
CA ALA A 169 12.18 -15.74 -21.22
C ALA A 169 13.30 -16.69 -20.74
N TYR A 170 13.62 -16.67 -19.45
CA TYR A 170 14.50 -17.67 -18.80
C TYR A 170 13.80 -19.01 -18.48
N GLY A 171 12.60 -19.25 -18.98
CA GLY A 171 11.87 -20.51 -18.83
C GLY A 171 11.09 -20.66 -17.52
N ASN A 172 10.93 -19.59 -16.73
CA ASN A 172 10.13 -19.67 -15.51
C ASN A 172 8.63 -19.63 -15.81
N SER A 173 7.83 -20.39 -15.03
CA SER A 173 6.37 -20.28 -15.08
C SER A 173 5.90 -18.89 -14.66
N MET A 174 4.69 -18.49 -15.09
CA MET A 174 4.12 -17.17 -14.76
C MET A 174 4.12 -16.88 -13.26
N LEU A 175 3.72 -17.87 -12.44
CA LEU A 175 3.73 -17.72 -10.98
C LEU A 175 5.14 -17.51 -10.44
N LYS A 176 6.12 -18.30 -10.89
CA LYS A 176 7.51 -18.17 -10.45
C LYS A 176 8.14 -16.85 -10.90
N ALA A 177 7.86 -16.41 -12.12
CA ALA A 177 8.30 -15.13 -12.65
C ALA A 177 7.72 -13.95 -11.87
N ALA A 178 6.41 -13.98 -11.58
CA ALA A 178 5.73 -12.97 -10.75
C ALA A 178 6.27 -12.96 -9.32
N SER A 179 6.50 -14.12 -8.71
CA SER A 179 7.09 -14.21 -7.36
C SER A 179 8.52 -13.68 -7.32
N LEU A 180 9.36 -13.96 -8.32
CA LEU A 180 10.72 -13.44 -8.39
C LEU A 180 10.73 -11.92 -8.58
N GLN A 181 9.87 -11.41 -9.47
CA GLN A 181 9.71 -9.97 -9.62
C GLN A 181 9.25 -9.32 -8.31
N GLY A 182 8.23 -9.88 -7.65
CA GLY A 182 7.71 -9.37 -6.38
C GLY A 182 8.76 -9.37 -5.27
N LEU A 183 9.53 -10.46 -5.13
CA LEU A 183 10.57 -10.57 -4.10
C LEU A 183 11.74 -9.59 -4.29
N VAL A 184 11.98 -9.13 -5.52
CA VAL A 184 13.05 -8.16 -5.81
C VAL A 184 12.51 -6.73 -5.75
N ALA A 185 11.43 -6.46 -6.47
CA ALA A 185 10.94 -5.10 -6.65
C ALA A 185 10.09 -4.61 -5.47
N ASP A 186 9.25 -5.46 -4.86
CA ASP A 186 8.32 -5.00 -3.84
C ASP A 186 9.03 -4.58 -2.55
N PRO A 187 10.08 -5.27 -2.05
CA PRO A 187 10.88 -4.77 -0.92
C PRO A 187 11.54 -3.41 -1.20
N LEU A 188 12.06 -3.21 -2.42
CA LEU A 188 12.67 -1.93 -2.82
C LEU A 188 11.61 -0.82 -2.93
N ASP A 189 10.47 -1.12 -3.55
CA ASP A 189 9.31 -0.23 -3.64
C ASP A 189 8.82 0.20 -2.26
N LYS A 190 8.66 -0.75 -1.34
CA LYS A 190 8.15 -0.46 0.01
C LYS A 190 9.20 0.19 0.90
N ALA A 191 10.50 -0.07 0.72
CA ALA A 191 11.55 0.72 1.36
C ALA A 191 11.52 2.19 0.92
N LEU A 192 11.39 2.44 -0.39
CA LEU A 192 11.25 3.80 -0.94
C LEU A 192 9.94 4.45 -0.49
N THR A 193 8.84 3.72 -0.50
CA THR A 193 7.53 4.17 -0.01
C THR A 193 7.62 4.61 1.46
N VAL A 194 8.27 3.82 2.31
CA VAL A 194 8.48 4.18 3.73
C VAL A 194 9.38 5.41 3.87
N ALA A 195 10.46 5.50 3.09
CA ALA A 195 11.33 6.67 3.11
C ALA A 195 10.55 7.94 2.76
N LEU A 196 9.74 7.91 1.69
CA LEU A 196 8.88 9.02 1.27
C LEU A 196 7.77 9.33 2.29
N ALA A 197 7.17 8.31 2.90
CA ALA A 197 6.20 8.52 3.97
C ALA A 197 6.85 9.24 5.16
N LEU A 198 8.09 8.88 5.52
CA LEU A 198 8.83 9.55 6.58
C LEU A 198 9.22 10.98 6.24
N THR A 199 9.58 11.29 4.99
CA THR A 199 9.87 12.68 4.59
C THR A 199 8.61 13.55 4.67
N LEU A 200 7.45 13.02 4.24
CA LEU A 200 6.17 13.70 4.41
C LEU A 200 5.84 13.93 5.89
N LEU A 201 6.03 12.90 6.74
CA LEU A 201 5.83 13.04 8.19
C LEU A 201 6.76 14.06 8.83
N ALA A 202 8.01 14.16 8.37
CA ALA A 202 8.97 15.14 8.84
C ALA A 202 8.62 16.58 8.43
N GLY A 203 7.86 16.75 7.34
CA GLY A 203 7.34 18.04 6.90
C GLY A 203 6.06 18.49 7.62
N LEU A 204 5.38 17.59 8.34
CA LEU A 204 4.15 17.95 9.07
C LEU A 204 4.49 18.71 10.37
N PRO A 205 3.70 19.75 10.73
CA PRO A 205 3.88 20.42 12.01
C PRO A 205 3.62 19.45 13.17
N SER A 206 4.43 19.55 14.24
CA SER A 206 4.33 18.68 15.42
C SER A 206 2.92 18.58 15.97
N GLY A 207 2.19 19.70 16.00
CA GLY A 207 0.81 19.77 16.47
C GLY A 207 -0.16 18.86 15.70
N TYR A 208 0.04 18.66 14.38
CA TYR A 208 -0.81 17.75 13.59
C TYR A 208 -0.53 16.29 13.93
N VAL A 209 0.75 15.92 14.02
CA VAL A 209 1.17 14.55 14.35
C VAL A 209 0.68 14.16 15.76
N HIS A 210 0.71 15.09 16.71
CA HIS A 210 0.24 14.84 18.07
C HIS A 210 -1.29 14.76 18.20
N ARG A 211 -2.09 15.13 17.19
CA ARG A 211 -3.55 14.94 17.25
C ARG A 211 -3.96 13.48 17.23
N PHE A 212 -3.08 12.58 16.80
CA PHE A 212 -3.36 11.16 16.75
C PHE A 212 -3.06 10.49 18.10
N PRO A 213 -4.07 9.92 18.80
CA PRO A 213 -3.86 9.25 20.08
C PRO A 213 -2.87 8.10 19.99
N PHE A 214 -2.88 7.37 18.87
CA PHE A 214 -1.96 6.27 18.59
C PHE A 214 -0.49 6.72 18.67
N VAL A 215 -0.19 7.92 18.17
CA VAL A 215 1.16 8.49 18.21
C VAL A 215 1.63 8.76 19.63
N GLN A 216 0.74 9.34 20.43
CA GLN A 216 1.02 9.67 21.82
C GLN A 216 1.24 8.41 22.67
N GLN A 217 0.40 7.37 22.46
CA GLN A 217 0.43 6.14 23.24
C GLN A 217 1.68 5.28 22.97
N HIS A 218 2.15 5.22 21.73
CA HIS A 218 3.18 4.25 21.33
C HIS A 218 4.55 4.87 21.00
N ARG A 219 4.70 6.20 21.08
CA ARG A 219 5.95 6.93 20.75
C ARG A 219 6.53 6.45 19.42
N VAL A 220 5.73 6.53 18.36
CA VAL A 220 6.00 5.92 17.05
C VAL A 220 7.21 6.54 16.34
N LEU A 221 7.43 7.84 16.55
CA LEU A 221 8.52 8.62 15.96
C LEU A 221 9.52 9.03 17.04
N ALA A 222 10.79 9.16 16.67
CA ALA A 222 11.80 9.65 17.62
C ALA A 222 11.51 11.11 17.99
N VAL A 223 11.35 11.37 19.29
CA VAL A 223 10.94 12.67 19.86
C VAL A 223 11.99 13.79 19.69
N HIS A 224 13.13 13.54 19.04
CA HIS A 224 14.25 14.49 19.03
C HIS A 224 14.20 15.66 18.02
N ARG A 225 13.10 15.88 17.29
CA ARG A 225 13.03 16.97 16.29
C ARG A 225 11.82 17.91 16.40
N LEU A 226 11.12 17.95 17.53
CA LEU A 226 9.91 18.78 17.68
C LEU A 226 9.85 19.60 18.98
N MET A 227 11.00 19.98 19.55
CA MET A 227 11.05 21.09 20.51
C MET A 227 11.50 22.36 19.79
N PRO A 228 10.73 23.46 19.82
CA PRO A 228 11.30 24.76 19.49
C PRO A 228 12.42 25.03 20.50
N ARG A 229 13.60 25.42 20.00
CA ARG A 229 14.63 26.02 20.87
C ARG A 229 13.96 27.20 21.57
N ARG A 230 13.69 27.05 22.87
CA ARG A 230 13.45 28.19 23.74
C ARG A 230 14.80 28.89 23.88
N THR A 231 14.95 30.01 23.20
CA THR A 231 15.86 31.09 23.60
C THR A 231 15.01 32.19 24.20
#